data_AF-A0A6P3I4C8-F1
#
_entry.id   AF-A0A6P3I4C8-F1
#
_cell.length_a   1.000
_cell.length_b   1.000
_cell.length_c   1.000
_cell.angle_alpha   90.00
_cell.angle_beta   90.00
_cell.angle_gamma   90.00
#
_symmetry.space_group_name_H-M   'P 1'
#
loop_
_entity.id
_entity.type
_entity.pdbx_description
1 polymer ?
#
loop_
_entity_poly.entity_id
_entity_poly.type
_entity_poly.pdbx_seq_one_letter_code
_entity_poly.pdbx_strand_id
1 'polypeptide(L)'
;VGDIVEVQADETFPCDLILLSSCTVDGTCYVTTASLDGESNCKTHYAVRDTIELRTVESIDNLRAAIECEQPQPDLYKFVGRINIYSNSIEAVARSLGPENLLLKGATLKNTKKIYGVAVYTGMETKMALNYQGKSQKRSAVEKSINAFLIVYLFILLTKAAICTTLKYVWQSTPHNDEPWYNQKTQKERETWKVLKMFTDFLSFMVLFNFIIPVSMYVTVEMQKFLGSFFISWDNDFYDEEINEGALVNTSDLNEELGQVRTHFYLR
;
A
#
# COMPACT_ATOMS: atom_id res chain seq x y z
N VAL A 1 6.06 4.85 -24.96
CA VAL A 1 7.52 4.91 -24.62
C VAL A 1 8.23 5.35 -25.88
N GLY A 2 9.13 6.33 -25.79
CA GLY A 2 9.71 7.00 -26.95
C GLY A 2 8.89 8.19 -27.45
N ASP A 3 7.73 8.47 -26.84
CA ASP A 3 6.89 9.60 -27.16
C ASP A 3 7.49 10.89 -26.58
N ILE A 4 7.31 11.98 -27.30
CA ILE A 4 7.77 13.31 -26.91
C ILE A 4 6.67 13.99 -26.10
N VAL A 5 7.05 14.55 -24.95
CA VAL A 5 6.15 15.19 -24.00
C VAL A 5 6.58 16.64 -23.84
N GLU A 6 5.65 17.57 -24.09
CA GLU A 6 5.78 18.96 -23.67
C GLU A 6 5.23 19.08 -22.25
N VAL A 7 5.99 19.75 -21.37
CA VAL A 7 5.58 19.99 -19.97
C VAL A 7 5.69 21.48 -19.69
N GLN A 8 4.62 22.07 -19.18
CA GLN A 8 4.55 23.49 -18.87
C GLN A 8 5.04 23.79 -17.45
N ALA A 9 5.29 25.06 -17.16
CA ALA A 9 5.66 25.52 -15.82
C ALA A 9 4.64 25.05 -14.77
N ASP A 10 5.15 24.64 -13.61
CA ASP A 10 4.37 24.18 -12.46
C ASP A 10 3.58 22.88 -12.68
N GLU A 11 3.79 22.19 -13.81
CA GLU A 11 3.22 20.86 -14.05
C GLU A 11 4.12 19.74 -13.51
N THR A 12 3.47 18.65 -13.13
CA THR A 12 4.10 17.42 -12.64
C THR A 12 4.42 16.48 -13.79
N PHE A 13 5.60 15.87 -13.79
CA PHE A 13 5.99 14.94 -14.85
C PHE A 13 5.13 13.66 -14.85
N PRO A 14 4.57 13.26 -16.01
CA PRO A 14 3.67 12.11 -16.10
C PRO A 14 4.39 10.75 -16.01
N CYS A 15 5.67 10.72 -16.41
CA CYS A 15 6.53 9.54 -16.46
C CYS A 15 7.99 9.97 -16.37
N ASP A 16 8.93 9.02 -16.41
CA ASP A 16 10.35 9.37 -16.37
C ASP A 16 10.80 9.82 -17.77
N LEU A 17 11.22 11.07 -17.89
CA LEU A 17 11.58 11.73 -19.14
C LEU A 17 13.09 11.99 -19.21
N ILE A 18 13.66 11.92 -20.41
CA ILE A 18 14.98 12.51 -20.67
C ILE A 18 14.79 13.91 -21.25
N LEU A 19 15.44 14.89 -20.65
CA LEU A 19 15.37 16.29 -21.09
C LEU A 19 16.09 16.45 -22.45
N LEU A 20 15.31 16.78 -23.49
CA LEU A 20 15.84 17.07 -24.82
C LEU A 20 16.11 18.56 -24.99
N SER A 21 15.17 19.41 -24.60
CA SER A 21 15.26 20.85 -24.80
C SER A 21 14.43 21.61 -23.79
N SER A 22 14.83 22.84 -23.53
CA SER A 22 14.18 23.77 -22.60
C SER A 22 13.98 25.13 -23.29
N CYS A 23 13.07 25.95 -22.78
CA CYS A 23 12.93 27.34 -23.22
C CYS A 23 14.15 28.23 -22.90
N THR A 24 15.03 27.79 -22.00
CA THR A 24 16.26 28.51 -21.63
C THR A 24 17.36 28.36 -22.68
N VAL A 25 18.23 29.36 -22.82
CA VAL A 25 19.34 29.32 -23.79
C VAL A 25 20.35 28.22 -23.47
N ASP A 26 20.58 27.97 -22.18
CA ASP A 26 21.59 27.02 -21.69
C ASP A 26 21.10 25.57 -21.67
N GLY A 27 19.85 25.31 -22.08
CA GLY A 27 19.25 23.98 -22.04
C GLY A 27 19.04 23.44 -20.62
N THR A 28 18.85 24.30 -19.63
CA THR A 28 18.65 23.91 -18.24
C THR A 28 17.16 23.94 -17.86
N CYS A 29 16.79 23.16 -16.86
CA CYS A 29 15.51 23.32 -16.19
C CYS A 29 15.66 23.08 -14.69
N TYR A 30 14.73 23.64 -13.92
CA TYR A 30 14.70 23.47 -12.48
C TYR A 30 13.55 22.54 -12.10
N VAL A 31 13.84 21.58 -11.24
CA VAL A 31 12.90 20.55 -10.81
C VAL A 31 12.87 20.52 -9.29
N THR A 32 11.68 20.44 -8.73
CA THR A 32 11.47 20.20 -7.31
C THR A 32 11.00 18.77 -7.10
N THR A 33 11.67 18.05 -6.20
CA THR A 33 11.38 16.66 -5.84
C THR A 33 10.60 16.53 -4.53
N ALA A 34 10.00 17.62 -4.03
CA ALA A 34 9.20 17.64 -2.79
C ALA A 34 8.17 16.49 -2.70
N SER A 35 7.56 16.09 -3.81
CA SER A 35 6.59 14.97 -3.86
C SER A 35 7.22 13.57 -3.80
N LEU A 36 8.53 13.45 -4.03
CA LEU A 36 9.28 12.18 -4.13
C LEU A 36 10.13 11.93 -2.88
N ASP A 37 10.95 12.89 -2.48
CA ASP A 37 11.92 12.78 -1.39
C ASP A 37 11.70 13.82 -0.28
N GLY A 38 10.70 14.69 -0.40
CA GLY A 38 10.43 15.77 0.56
C GLY A 38 11.40 16.95 0.46
N GLU A 39 12.31 16.97 -0.51
CA GLU A 39 13.27 18.06 -0.67
C GLU A 39 12.62 19.25 -1.40
N SER A 40 12.49 20.38 -0.70
CA SER A 40 11.91 21.62 -1.24
C SER A 40 12.85 22.37 -2.19
N ASN A 41 14.12 21.99 -2.24
CA ASN A 41 15.13 22.68 -3.03
C ASN A 41 14.96 22.37 -4.52
N CYS A 42 15.24 23.37 -5.36
CA CYS A 42 15.20 23.22 -6.81
C CYS A 42 16.53 22.63 -7.30
N LYS A 43 16.49 21.42 -7.86
CA LYS A 43 17.62 20.77 -8.51
C LYS A 43 17.68 21.21 -9.98
N THR A 44 18.90 21.43 -10.50
CA THR A 44 19.10 21.82 -11.90
C THR A 44 19.37 20.58 -12.74
N HIS A 45 18.60 20.42 -13.83
CA HIS A 45 18.77 19.36 -14.82
C HIS A 45 19.20 19.95 -16.17
N TYR A 46 19.91 19.14 -16.95
CA TYR A 46 20.56 19.58 -18.18
C TYR A 46 20.06 18.81 -19.39
N ALA A 47 19.77 19.52 -20.48
CA ALA A 47 19.46 18.94 -21.78
C ALA A 47 20.73 18.39 -22.43
N VAL A 48 20.55 17.46 -23.37
CA VAL A 48 21.65 16.99 -24.21
C VAL A 48 22.11 18.14 -25.12
N ARG A 49 23.42 18.40 -25.15
CA ARG A 49 24.00 19.57 -25.85
C ARG A 49 23.53 19.71 -27.29
N ASP A 50 23.49 18.60 -28.03
CA ASP A 50 23.15 18.58 -29.46
C ASP A 50 21.64 18.78 -29.72
N THR A 51 20.79 18.76 -28.68
CA THR A 51 19.33 18.95 -28.79
C THR A 51 18.82 20.29 -28.22
N ILE A 52 19.70 21.12 -27.63
CA ILE A 52 19.34 22.41 -27.01
C ILE A 52 18.70 23.39 -28.00
N GLU A 53 19.08 23.32 -29.27
CA GLU A 53 18.56 24.19 -30.33
C GLU A 53 17.15 23.81 -30.79
N LEU A 54 16.68 22.61 -30.44
CA LEU A 54 15.37 22.09 -30.84
C LEU A 54 14.28 22.68 -29.94
N ARG A 55 13.89 23.93 -30.18
CA ARG A 55 12.95 24.68 -29.33
C ARG A 55 11.52 24.71 -29.86
N THR A 56 11.32 24.34 -31.12
CA THR A 56 10.01 24.29 -31.78
C THR A 56 9.55 22.85 -31.97
N VAL A 57 8.24 22.64 -31.97
CA VAL A 57 7.64 21.32 -32.20
C VAL A 57 8.11 20.73 -33.54
N GLU A 58 8.21 21.56 -34.58
CA GLU A 58 8.71 21.16 -35.91
C GLU A 58 10.17 20.69 -35.87
N SER A 59 11.04 21.37 -35.11
CA SER A 59 12.45 20.97 -35.00
C SER A 59 12.61 19.64 -34.28
N ILE A 60 11.75 19.39 -33.29
CA ILE A 60 11.75 18.19 -32.47
C ILE A 60 11.16 17.01 -33.23
N ASP A 61 10.14 17.22 -34.05
CA ASP A 61 9.53 16.18 -34.89
C ASP A 61 10.51 15.63 -35.95
N ASN A 62 11.48 16.45 -36.36
CA ASN A 62 12.57 16.04 -37.25
C ASN A 62 13.74 15.33 -36.55
N LEU A 63 13.74 15.26 -35.22
CA LEU A 63 14.82 14.63 -34.45
C LEU A 63 14.82 13.12 -34.65
N ARG A 64 15.93 12.59 -35.18
CA ARG A 64 16.20 11.15 -35.23
C ARG A 64 17.23 10.80 -34.18
N ALA A 65 16.80 10.16 -33.10
CA ALA A 65 17.70 9.69 -32.05
C ALA A 65 17.27 8.32 -31.53
N ALA A 66 18.25 7.53 -31.08
CA ALA A 66 18.03 6.29 -30.35
C ALA A 66 18.58 6.45 -28.93
N ILE A 67 17.77 6.12 -27.92
CA ILE A 67 18.17 6.14 -26.53
C ILE A 67 18.29 4.70 -26.03
N GLU A 68 19.44 4.38 -25.49
CA GLU A 68 19.74 3.13 -24.82
C GLU A 68 19.93 3.43 -23.34
N CYS A 69 19.15 2.82 -22.47
CA CYS A 69 19.27 2.97 -21.03
C CYS A 69 19.29 1.60 -20.35
N GLU A 70 19.79 1.55 -19.13
CA GLU A 70 19.70 0.35 -18.29
C GLU A 70 18.24 -0.08 -18.02
N GLN A 71 18.05 -1.31 -17.56
CA GLN A 71 16.75 -1.75 -17.06
C GLN A 71 16.33 -0.90 -15.84
N PRO A 72 15.03 -0.65 -15.66
CA PRO A 72 14.55 0.25 -14.62
C PRO A 72 14.94 -0.27 -13.23
N GLN A 73 15.60 0.58 -12.44
CA GLN A 73 16.08 0.29 -11.09
C GLN A 73 15.52 1.29 -10.07
N PRO A 74 15.25 0.86 -8.83
CA PRO A 74 14.63 1.71 -7.80
C PRO A 74 15.54 2.83 -7.28
N ASP A 75 16.85 2.80 -7.51
CA ASP A 75 17.71 3.90 -7.07
C ASP A 75 17.36 5.21 -7.83
N LEU A 76 16.82 6.22 -7.12
CA LEU A 76 16.39 7.49 -7.73
C LEU A 76 17.58 8.29 -8.29
N TYR A 77 18.77 8.13 -7.72
CA TYR A 77 19.95 8.95 -8.03
C TYR A 77 20.88 8.34 -9.07
N LYS A 78 20.62 7.09 -9.46
CA LYS A 78 21.43 6.38 -10.44
C LYS A 78 20.66 6.21 -11.74
N PHE A 79 21.23 6.75 -12.81
CA PHE A 79 20.76 6.53 -14.16
C PHE A 79 21.97 6.44 -15.10
N VAL A 80 22.01 5.37 -15.89
CA VAL A 80 23.01 5.17 -16.93
C VAL A 80 22.31 4.96 -18.26
N GLY A 81 22.55 5.88 -19.19
CA GLY A 81 22.07 5.76 -20.56
C GLY A 81 23.00 6.39 -21.57
N ARG A 82 22.62 6.27 -22.83
CA ARG A 82 23.31 6.85 -23.98
C ARG A 82 22.26 7.25 -25.00
N ILE A 83 22.45 8.42 -25.61
CA ILE A 83 21.68 8.86 -26.77
C ILE A 83 22.58 8.88 -28.00
N ASN A 84 22.09 8.29 -29.09
CA ASN A 84 22.72 8.29 -30.40
C ASN A 84 21.87 9.16 -31.33
N ILE A 85 22.39 10.34 -31.70
CA ILE A 85 21.67 11.31 -32.53
C ILE A 85 22.14 11.14 -33.97
N TYR A 86 21.19 10.90 -34.87
CA TYR A 86 21.42 10.75 -36.30
C TYR A 86 21.11 12.07 -37.01
N SER A 87 22.14 12.90 -37.16
CA SER A 87 22.08 14.06 -38.05
C SER A 87 22.22 13.61 -39.51
N ASN A 88 22.08 14.51 -40.47
CA ASN A 88 22.33 14.26 -41.91
C ASN A 88 23.79 13.86 -42.22
N SER A 89 24.65 13.77 -41.21
CA SER A 89 26.02 13.22 -41.28
C SER A 89 26.03 11.69 -41.20
N ILE A 90 27.06 11.07 -41.80
CA ILE A 90 27.19 9.59 -41.91
C ILE A 90 27.39 8.92 -40.53
N GLU A 91 27.94 9.65 -39.54
CA GLU A 91 28.19 9.13 -38.20
C GLU A 91 27.17 9.66 -37.17
N ALA A 92 26.67 8.75 -36.33
CA ALA A 92 25.79 9.08 -35.22
C ALA A 92 26.58 9.69 -34.06
N VAL A 93 26.13 10.82 -33.55
CA VAL A 93 26.76 11.49 -32.41
C VAL A 93 26.25 10.84 -31.14
N ALA A 94 27.16 10.20 -30.41
CA ALA A 94 26.86 9.56 -29.14
C ALA A 94 27.14 10.49 -27.95
N ARG A 95 26.18 10.57 -27.03
CA ARG A 95 26.31 11.27 -25.75
C ARG A 95 25.89 10.36 -24.61
N SER A 96 26.65 10.39 -23.52
CA SER A 96 26.26 9.74 -22.28
C SER A 96 25.11 10.50 -21.64
N LEU A 97 24.17 9.76 -21.05
CA LEU A 97 23.10 10.30 -20.22
C LEU A 97 23.35 9.87 -18.77
N GLY A 98 23.24 10.84 -17.86
CA GLY A 98 23.34 10.65 -16.42
C GLY A 98 22.05 11.01 -15.70
N PRO A 99 22.01 10.90 -14.35
CA PRO A 99 20.86 11.30 -13.54
C PRO A 99 20.48 12.77 -13.73
N GLU A 100 21.43 13.63 -14.08
CA GLU A 100 21.20 15.06 -14.38
C GLU A 100 20.34 15.30 -15.63
N ASN A 101 20.20 14.30 -16.51
CA ASN A 101 19.36 14.40 -17.71
C ASN A 101 17.96 13.79 -17.51
N LEU A 102 17.77 13.03 -16.43
CA LEU A 102 16.54 12.32 -16.13
C LEU A 102 15.60 13.18 -15.27
N LEU A 103 14.35 13.28 -15.69
CA LEU A 103 13.27 13.94 -14.99
C LEU A 103 12.33 12.86 -14.47
N LEU A 104 12.16 12.80 -13.15
CA LEU A 104 11.41 11.73 -12.49
C LEU A 104 9.91 11.98 -12.52
N LYS A 105 9.11 10.92 -12.73
CA LYS A 105 7.67 10.94 -12.51
C LYS A 105 7.33 11.48 -11.12
N GLY A 106 6.39 12.42 -11.03
CA GLY A 106 5.97 13.01 -9.76
C GLY A 106 6.77 14.23 -9.32
N ALA A 107 7.92 14.52 -9.94
CA ALA A 107 8.61 15.78 -9.73
C ALA A 107 7.92 16.91 -10.50
N THR A 108 8.05 18.15 -10.03
CA THR A 108 7.37 19.31 -10.59
C THR A 108 8.37 20.26 -11.25
N LEU A 109 8.04 20.73 -12.45
CA LEU A 109 8.83 21.73 -13.17
C LEU A 109 8.68 23.10 -12.50
N LYS A 110 9.80 23.74 -12.15
CA LYS A 110 9.83 25.08 -11.55
C LYS A 110 10.73 26.02 -12.36
N ASN A 111 10.49 27.32 -12.24
CA ASN A 111 11.32 28.40 -12.80
C ASN A 111 11.66 28.25 -14.30
N THR A 112 10.88 27.48 -15.05
CA THR A 112 11.10 27.15 -16.46
C THR A 112 9.74 27.12 -17.14
N LYS A 113 9.54 27.89 -18.22
CA LYS A 113 8.21 28.05 -18.85
C LYS A 113 7.70 26.76 -19.47
N LYS A 114 8.58 26.08 -20.21
CA LYS A 114 8.27 24.80 -20.85
C LYS A 114 9.53 24.03 -21.19
N ILE A 115 9.39 22.72 -21.26
CA ILE A 115 10.43 21.81 -21.71
C ILE A 115 9.86 20.77 -22.68
N TYR A 116 10.76 20.13 -23.43
CA TYR A 116 10.45 18.92 -24.18
C TYR A 116 11.33 17.79 -23.68
N GLY A 117 10.69 16.68 -23.34
CA GLY A 117 11.36 15.45 -22.92
C GLY A 117 10.84 14.26 -23.69
N VAL A 118 11.61 13.18 -23.69
CA VAL A 118 11.21 11.90 -24.28
C VAL A 118 10.98 10.87 -23.19
N ALA A 119 9.86 10.15 -23.27
CA ALA A 119 9.48 9.16 -22.28
C ALA A 119 10.35 7.91 -22.35
N VAL A 120 11.10 7.63 -21.28
CA VAL A 120 12.01 6.46 -21.20
C VAL A 120 11.39 5.35 -20.37
N TYR A 121 10.95 5.63 -19.14
CA TYR A 121 10.22 4.65 -18.33
C TYR A 121 8.78 5.12 -18.13
N THR A 122 7.82 4.20 -18.26
CA THR A 122 6.38 4.51 -18.15
C THR A 122 5.66 3.54 -17.22
N GLY A 123 4.52 3.95 -16.68
CA GLY A 123 3.69 3.10 -15.83
C GLY A 123 4.44 2.60 -14.58
N MET A 124 4.44 1.29 -14.38
CA MET A 124 5.04 0.60 -13.23
C MET A 124 6.57 0.47 -13.33
N GLU A 125 7.16 0.82 -14.47
CA GLU A 125 8.62 0.79 -14.67
C GLU A 125 9.29 2.11 -14.26
N THR A 126 8.51 3.16 -13.97
CA THR A 126 9.08 4.41 -13.47
C THR A 126 9.78 4.21 -12.13
N LYS A 127 10.87 4.95 -11.89
CA LYS A 127 11.63 4.87 -10.64
C LYS A 127 10.75 5.14 -9.42
N MET A 128 9.81 6.08 -9.52
CA MET A 128 8.81 6.34 -8.48
C MET A 128 7.94 5.11 -8.21
N ALA A 129 7.43 4.45 -9.26
CA ALA A 129 6.59 3.26 -9.11
C ALA A 129 7.36 2.06 -8.56
N LEU A 130 8.64 1.92 -8.88
CA LEU A 130 9.50 0.88 -8.30
C LEU A 130 9.80 1.11 -6.81
N ASN A 131 9.85 2.37 -6.37
CA ASN A 131 9.93 2.70 -4.93
C ASN A 131 8.58 2.67 -4.23
N TYR A 132 7.50 2.56 -4.98
CA TYR A 132 6.18 2.30 -4.43
C TYR A 132 6.15 0.85 -3.95
N GLN A 133 6.67 0.61 -2.74
CA GLN A 133 6.38 -0.62 -2.02
C GLN A 133 4.87 -0.67 -1.84
N GLY A 134 4.22 -1.55 -2.60
CA GLY A 134 2.78 -1.77 -2.51
C GLY A 134 2.41 -1.87 -1.04
N LYS A 135 1.33 -1.17 -0.64
CA LYS A 135 0.87 -1.08 0.76
C LYS A 135 0.87 -2.48 1.36
N SER A 136 1.92 -2.83 2.10
CA SER A 136 1.91 -4.03 2.93
C SER A 136 0.80 -3.79 3.93
N GLN A 137 -0.20 -4.67 3.96
CA GLN A 137 -1.30 -4.53 4.90
C GLN A 137 -0.72 -4.59 6.31
N LYS A 138 -0.63 -3.43 6.94
CA LYS A 138 -0.12 -3.29 8.31
C LYS A 138 -1.22 -3.84 9.21
N ARG A 139 -0.99 -5.01 9.78
CA ARG A 139 -1.87 -5.59 10.79
C ARG A 139 -1.52 -5.03 12.15
N SER A 140 -2.53 -4.58 12.88
CA SER A 140 -2.36 -4.08 14.25
C SER A 140 -1.93 -5.20 15.21
N ALA A 141 -1.15 -4.87 16.24
CA ALA A 141 -0.83 -5.79 17.32
C ALA A 141 -2.10 -6.28 18.04
N VAL A 142 -3.14 -5.45 18.08
CA VAL A 142 -4.45 -5.79 18.65
C VAL A 142 -5.10 -6.93 17.86
N GLU A 143 -5.07 -6.91 16.53
CA GLU A 143 -5.60 -8.01 15.70
C GLU A 143 -4.93 -9.35 16.01
N LYS A 144 -3.61 -9.33 16.21
CA LYS A 144 -2.86 -10.54 16.59
C LYS A 144 -3.31 -11.06 17.96
N SER A 145 -3.57 -10.16 18.91
CA SER A 145 -4.06 -10.53 20.25
C SER A 145 -5.49 -11.08 20.22
N ILE A 146 -6.39 -10.50 19.41
CA ILE A 146 -7.76 -11.00 19.21
C ILE A 146 -7.72 -12.43 18.67
N ASN A 147 -6.88 -12.71 17.68
CA ASN A 147 -6.74 -14.06 17.14
C ASN A 147 -6.21 -15.06 18.19
N ALA A 148 -5.30 -14.63 19.07
CA ALA A 148 -4.82 -15.47 20.18
C ALA A 148 -5.95 -15.79 21.17
N PHE A 149 -6.79 -14.81 21.53
CA PHE A 149 -7.95 -15.04 22.39
C PHE A 149 -9.00 -15.95 21.74
N LEU A 150 -9.24 -15.83 20.42
CA LEU A 150 -10.14 -16.74 19.69
C LEU A 150 -9.70 -18.20 19.82
N ILE A 151 -8.40 -18.47 19.70
CA ILE A 151 -7.85 -19.82 19.88
C ILE A 151 -8.10 -20.30 21.32
N VAL A 152 -7.87 -19.44 22.33
CA VAL A 152 -8.14 -19.78 23.73
C VAL A 152 -9.63 -20.08 23.97
N TYR A 153 -10.54 -19.26 23.43
CA TYR A 153 -11.99 -19.50 23.55
C TYR A 153 -12.42 -20.78 22.86
N LEU A 154 -11.82 -21.14 21.71
CA LEU A 154 -12.07 -22.41 21.05
C LEU A 154 -11.69 -23.59 21.94
N PHE A 155 -10.53 -23.55 22.61
CA PHE A 155 -10.14 -24.59 23.56
C PHE A 155 -11.08 -24.68 24.76
N ILE A 156 -11.51 -23.53 25.31
CA ILE A 156 -12.48 -23.49 26.41
C ILE A 156 -13.82 -24.10 25.98
N LEU A 157 -14.30 -23.76 24.78
CA LEU A 157 -15.53 -24.29 24.20
C LEU A 157 -15.48 -25.81 24.06
N LEU A 158 -14.40 -26.34 23.47
CA LEU A 158 -14.21 -27.79 23.31
C LEU A 158 -14.15 -28.51 24.65
N THR A 159 -13.41 -27.96 25.62
CA THR A 159 -13.27 -28.55 26.95
C THR A 159 -14.61 -28.57 27.69
N LYS A 160 -15.37 -27.47 27.63
CA LYS A 160 -16.70 -27.38 28.25
C LYS A 160 -17.68 -28.36 27.61
N ALA A 161 -17.71 -28.44 26.28
CA ALA A 161 -18.55 -29.40 25.56
C ALA A 161 -18.19 -30.86 25.92
N ALA A 162 -16.91 -31.19 26.03
CA ALA A 162 -16.43 -32.51 26.43
C ALA A 162 -16.82 -32.85 27.88
N ILE A 163 -16.64 -31.93 28.83
CA ILE A 163 -17.05 -32.10 30.23
C ILE A 163 -18.56 -32.31 30.34
N CYS A 164 -19.37 -31.45 29.71
CA CYS A 164 -20.83 -31.58 29.74
C CYS A 164 -21.32 -32.89 29.11
N THR A 165 -20.71 -33.31 27.99
CA THR A 165 -21.02 -34.60 27.36
C THR A 165 -20.68 -35.75 28.28
N THR A 166 -19.50 -35.75 28.90
CA THR A 166 -19.07 -36.79 29.84
C THR A 166 -20.01 -36.86 31.04
N LEU A 167 -20.34 -35.72 31.66
CA LEU A 167 -21.27 -35.65 32.79
C LEU A 167 -22.67 -36.14 32.42
N LYS A 168 -23.16 -35.83 31.21
CA LYS A 168 -24.44 -36.35 30.70
C LYS A 168 -24.43 -37.89 30.67
N TYR A 169 -23.39 -38.50 30.10
CA TYR A 169 -23.31 -39.95 29.99
C TYR A 169 -23.07 -40.64 31.34
N VAL A 170 -22.30 -40.03 32.24
CA VAL A 170 -22.14 -40.52 33.63
C VAL A 170 -23.48 -40.48 34.36
N TRP A 171 -24.25 -39.40 34.21
CA TRP A 171 -25.57 -39.27 34.84
C TRP A 171 -26.59 -40.26 34.26
N GLN A 172 -26.56 -40.48 32.93
CA GLN A 172 -27.38 -41.48 32.22
C GLN A 172 -26.95 -42.93 32.46
N SER A 173 -25.82 -43.17 33.13
CA SER A 173 -25.43 -44.51 33.57
C SER A 173 -26.43 -45.10 34.57
N THR A 174 -27.25 -44.27 35.23
CA THR A 174 -28.33 -44.73 36.10
C THR A 174 -29.56 -45.06 35.24
N PRO A 175 -30.05 -46.32 35.21
CA PRO A 175 -31.07 -46.76 34.25
C PRO A 175 -32.42 -46.05 34.39
N HIS A 176 -32.74 -45.50 35.56
CA HIS A 176 -33.97 -44.73 35.78
C HIS A 176 -33.89 -43.28 35.25
N ASN A 177 -32.68 -42.74 35.08
CA ASN A 177 -32.46 -41.34 34.69
C ASN A 177 -32.46 -41.13 33.17
N ASP A 178 -32.13 -42.18 32.41
CA ASP A 178 -31.99 -42.09 30.95
C ASP A 178 -33.34 -42.14 30.21
N GLU A 179 -34.34 -42.82 30.77
CA GLU A 179 -35.70 -42.89 30.22
C GLU A 179 -36.75 -43.00 31.34
N PRO A 180 -37.07 -41.89 32.03
CA PRO A 180 -38.12 -41.90 33.04
C PRO A 180 -39.50 -42.10 32.39
N TRP A 181 -40.45 -42.62 33.17
CA TRP A 181 -41.79 -43.04 32.69
C TRP A 181 -42.58 -41.94 31.97
N TYR A 182 -42.29 -40.67 32.25
CA TYR A 182 -42.97 -39.50 31.69
C TYR A 182 -42.31 -38.93 30.42
N ASN A 183 -41.11 -39.39 30.03
CA ASN A 183 -40.38 -38.91 28.85
C ASN A 183 -39.70 -40.08 28.12
N GLN A 184 -40.50 -40.84 27.38
CA GLN A 184 -40.04 -42.00 26.61
C GLN A 184 -39.33 -41.55 25.32
N LYS A 185 -38.25 -42.25 24.97
CA LYS A 185 -37.46 -41.99 23.76
C LYS A 185 -38.22 -42.43 22.53
N THR A 186 -38.02 -41.70 21.43
CA THR A 186 -38.61 -42.09 20.14
C THR A 186 -37.97 -43.38 19.64
N GLN A 187 -38.71 -44.23 18.92
CA GLN A 187 -38.19 -45.50 18.39
C GLN A 187 -36.91 -45.32 17.55
N LYS A 188 -36.85 -44.26 16.74
CA LYS A 188 -35.67 -43.85 15.97
C LYS A 188 -34.45 -43.53 16.84
N GLU A 189 -34.64 -42.97 18.04
CA GLU A 189 -33.55 -42.65 18.97
C GLU A 189 -33.02 -43.88 19.70
N ARG A 190 -33.85 -44.92 19.90
CA ARG A 190 -33.39 -46.21 20.47
C ARG A 190 -32.58 -47.02 19.47
N GLU A 191 -32.92 -46.94 18.18
CA GLU A 191 -32.24 -47.64 17.09
C GLU A 191 -30.93 -46.94 16.64
N THR A 192 -30.69 -45.71 17.11
CA THR A 192 -29.48 -44.96 16.77
C THR A 192 -28.25 -45.54 17.49
N TRP A 193 -27.14 -45.65 16.75
CA TRP A 193 -25.86 -46.12 17.29
C TRP A 193 -25.38 -45.24 18.46
N LYS A 194 -25.00 -45.85 19.59
CA LYS A 194 -24.59 -45.13 20.81
C LYS A 194 -23.46 -44.12 20.56
N VAL A 195 -22.48 -44.48 19.71
CA VAL A 195 -21.36 -43.59 19.35
C VAL A 195 -21.84 -42.39 18.53
N LEU A 196 -22.77 -42.59 17.60
CA LEU A 196 -23.36 -41.51 16.81
C LEU A 196 -24.19 -40.56 17.69
N LYS A 197 -24.90 -41.11 18.68
CA LYS A 197 -25.62 -40.31 19.68
C LYS A 197 -24.67 -39.47 20.55
N MET A 198 -23.54 -40.04 20.98
CA MET A 198 -22.52 -39.31 21.72
C MET A 198 -21.94 -38.15 20.92
N PHE A 199 -21.68 -38.37 19.62
CA PHE A 199 -21.17 -37.32 18.74
C PHE A 199 -22.19 -36.20 18.49
N THR A 200 -23.45 -36.55 18.25
CA THR A 200 -24.53 -35.56 18.06
C THR A 200 -24.81 -34.76 19.33
N ASP A 201 -24.73 -35.38 20.50
CA ASP A 201 -24.83 -34.69 21.79
C ASP A 201 -23.66 -33.72 22.02
N PHE A 202 -22.42 -34.12 21.69
CA PHE A 202 -21.26 -33.24 21.76
C PHE A 202 -21.42 -32.01 20.86
N LEU A 203 -21.84 -32.21 19.60
CA LEU A 203 -22.13 -31.10 18.68
C LEU A 203 -23.26 -30.20 19.20
N SER A 204 -24.28 -30.78 19.83
CA SER A 204 -25.38 -30.01 20.43
C SER A 204 -24.89 -29.10 21.55
N PHE A 205 -23.98 -29.57 22.42
CA PHE A 205 -23.34 -28.73 23.44
C PHE A 205 -22.43 -27.65 22.84
N MET A 206 -21.75 -27.93 21.73
CA MET A 206 -20.95 -26.93 21.01
C MET A 206 -21.82 -25.79 20.47
N VAL A 207 -22.97 -26.11 19.87
CA VAL A 207 -23.95 -25.11 19.41
C VAL A 207 -24.52 -24.33 20.59
N LEU A 208 -24.88 -25.02 21.68
CA LEU A 208 -25.42 -24.39 22.88
C LEU A 208 -24.45 -23.35 23.48
N PHE A 209 -23.15 -23.60 23.42
CA PHE A 209 -22.13 -22.70 23.97
C PHE A 209 -21.44 -21.81 22.93
N ASN A 210 -21.99 -21.70 21.71
CA ASN A 210 -21.38 -20.87 20.65
C ASN A 210 -21.24 -19.38 21.05
N PHE A 211 -22.07 -18.90 21.99
CA PHE A 211 -22.05 -17.53 22.50
C PHE A 211 -20.77 -17.19 23.28
N ILE A 212 -19.95 -18.18 23.67
CA ILE A 212 -18.64 -17.95 24.28
C ILE A 212 -17.71 -17.20 23.33
N ILE A 213 -17.85 -17.42 22.01
CA ILE A 213 -17.08 -16.71 20.99
C ILE A 213 -17.85 -15.43 20.62
N PRO A 214 -17.37 -14.24 20.99
CA PRO A 214 -18.08 -12.99 20.72
C PRO A 214 -17.96 -12.62 19.24
N VAL A 215 -18.91 -13.06 18.42
CA VAL A 215 -18.92 -12.82 16.96
C VAL A 215 -18.89 -11.32 16.63
N SER A 216 -19.52 -10.48 17.46
CA SER A 216 -19.56 -9.03 17.26
C SER A 216 -18.26 -8.30 17.63
N MET A 217 -17.31 -8.93 18.32
CA MET A 217 -16.09 -8.27 18.79
C MET A 217 -15.32 -7.63 17.64
N TYR A 218 -15.18 -8.33 16.52
CA TYR A 218 -14.45 -7.83 15.36
C TYR A 218 -15.07 -6.54 14.80
N VAL A 219 -16.39 -6.54 14.60
CA VAL A 219 -17.13 -5.39 14.09
C VAL A 219 -17.08 -4.22 15.07
N THR A 220 -17.21 -4.48 16.37
CA THR A 220 -17.15 -3.44 17.39
C THR A 220 -15.76 -2.78 17.44
N VAL A 221 -14.69 -3.56 17.33
CA VAL A 221 -13.31 -3.03 17.29
C VAL A 221 -13.09 -2.19 16.04
N GLU A 222 -13.49 -2.67 14.86
CA GLU A 222 -13.37 -1.90 13.62
C GLU A 222 -14.16 -0.60 13.67
N MET A 223 -15.39 -0.63 14.19
CA MET A 223 -16.21 0.56 14.35
C MET A 223 -15.56 1.57 15.31
N GLN A 224 -14.96 1.08 16.40
CA GLN A 224 -14.23 1.93 17.35
C GLN A 224 -12.98 2.56 16.73
N LYS A 225 -12.22 1.83 15.89
CA LYS A 225 -11.08 2.39 15.15
C LYS A 225 -11.51 3.46 14.17
N PHE A 226 -12.58 3.19 13.41
CA PHE A 226 -13.15 4.14 12.46
C PHE A 226 -13.60 5.43 13.16
N LEU A 227 -14.37 5.32 14.24
CA LEU A 227 -14.77 6.48 15.04
C LEU A 227 -13.56 7.21 15.65
N GLY A 228 -12.56 6.46 16.12
CA GLY A 228 -11.30 7.00 16.63
C GLY A 228 -10.55 7.88 15.62
N SER A 229 -10.58 7.52 14.34
CA SER A 229 -9.91 8.33 13.30
C SER A 229 -10.53 9.72 13.13
N PHE A 230 -11.85 9.87 13.32
CA PHE A 230 -12.49 11.18 13.27
C PHE A 230 -12.05 12.07 14.44
N PHE A 231 -11.88 11.50 15.63
CA PHE A 231 -11.41 12.28 16.77
C PHE A 231 -10.02 12.88 16.54
N ILE A 232 -9.12 12.14 15.89
CA ILE A 232 -7.78 12.67 15.55
C ILE A 232 -7.89 13.79 14.50
N SER A 233 -8.78 13.64 13.51
CA SER A 233 -8.92 14.62 12.43
C SER A 233 -9.65 15.90 12.84
N TRP A 234 -10.55 15.83 13.83
CA TRP A 234 -11.31 16.98 14.32
C TRP A 234 -10.65 17.75 15.47
N ASP A 235 -9.50 17.28 15.94
CA ASP A 235 -8.78 17.93 17.02
C ASP A 235 -8.09 19.21 16.52
N ASN A 236 -8.50 20.35 17.11
CA ASN A 236 -8.01 21.67 16.72
C ASN A 236 -6.54 21.88 17.09
N ASP A 237 -6.01 21.11 18.05
CA ASP A 237 -4.60 21.22 18.45
C ASP A 237 -3.65 20.73 17.35
N PHE A 238 -4.15 19.93 16.39
CA PHE A 238 -3.39 19.50 15.20
C PHE A 238 -3.67 20.34 13.95
N TYR A 239 -4.33 21.49 14.08
CA TYR A 239 -4.56 22.41 12.98
C TYR A 239 -3.50 23.51 12.96
N ASP A 240 -2.88 23.71 11.80
CA ASP A 240 -1.85 24.72 11.59
C ASP A 240 -2.42 25.87 10.72
N GLU A 241 -2.42 27.08 11.29
CA GLU A 241 -2.94 28.29 10.65
C GLU A 241 -2.08 28.76 9.46
N GLU A 242 -0.77 28.48 9.44
CA GLU A 242 0.12 28.94 8.36
C GLU A 242 -0.12 28.15 7.07
N ILE A 243 -0.31 26.84 7.18
CA ILE A 243 -0.60 25.95 6.05
C ILE A 243 -2.10 25.77 5.79
N ASN A 244 -2.96 26.20 6.72
CA ASN A 244 -4.42 26.06 6.66
C ASN A 244 -4.87 24.59 6.47
N GLU A 245 -4.16 23.67 7.13
CA GLU A 245 -4.40 22.23 7.08
C GLU A 245 -4.43 21.63 8.49
N GLY A 246 -5.23 20.59 8.69
CA GLY A 246 -5.33 19.83 9.95
C GLY A 246 -4.84 18.40 9.81
N ALA A 247 -4.89 17.64 10.92
CA ALA A 247 -4.52 16.24 10.91
C ALA A 247 -5.37 15.41 9.92
N LEU A 248 -4.70 14.76 8.97
CA LEU A 248 -5.31 13.83 8.04
C LEU A 248 -4.98 12.38 8.41
N VAL A 249 -6.01 11.60 8.75
CA VAL A 249 -5.86 10.17 9.04
C VAL A 249 -6.04 9.35 7.76
N ASN A 250 -4.93 8.89 7.19
CA ASN A 250 -4.93 8.07 5.98
C ASN A 250 -5.28 6.59 6.21
N THR A 251 -5.24 6.11 7.47
CA THR A 251 -5.53 4.73 7.83
C THR A 251 -6.13 4.66 9.23
N SER A 252 -7.28 4.00 9.40
CA SER A 252 -7.94 3.82 10.70
C SER A 252 -7.30 2.71 11.54
N ASP A 253 -6.59 1.79 10.89
CA ASP A 253 -6.17 0.52 11.50
C ASP A 253 -5.01 0.65 12.50
N LEU A 254 -4.37 1.81 12.54
CA LEU A 254 -3.14 2.07 13.30
C LEU A 254 -3.33 3.08 14.44
N ASN A 255 -4.56 3.51 14.72
CA ASN A 255 -4.83 4.52 15.74
C ASN A 255 -4.27 4.11 17.11
N GLU A 256 -4.43 2.83 17.48
CA GLU A 256 -3.91 2.29 18.74
C GLU A 256 -2.38 2.10 18.78
N GLU A 257 -1.73 2.02 17.62
CA GLU A 257 -0.28 1.82 17.54
C GLU A 257 0.49 3.10 17.89
N LEU A 258 -0.15 4.27 17.75
CA LEU A 258 0.42 5.55 18.18
C LEU A 258 0.83 5.54 19.66
N GLY A 259 0.09 4.82 20.51
CA GLY A 259 0.42 4.64 21.93
C GLY A 259 1.52 3.62 22.21
N GLN A 260 2.00 2.89 21.20
CA GLN A 260 3.00 1.81 21.34
C GLN A 260 4.35 2.15 20.72
N VAL A 261 4.49 3.34 20.11
CA VAL A 261 5.74 3.80 19.49
C VAL A 261 6.84 3.95 20.55
N ARG A 262 7.99 3.26 20.34
CA ARG A 262 9.15 3.32 21.25
C ARG A 262 10.33 4.12 20.71
N THR A 263 10.41 4.26 19.39
CA THR A 263 11.55 4.89 18.72
C THR A 263 11.02 5.83 17.65
N HIS A 264 11.46 7.08 17.70
CA HIS A 264 11.22 8.06 16.65
C HIS A 264 12.51 8.26 15.84
N PHE A 265 12.42 8.08 14.53
CA PHE A 265 13.49 8.44 13.61
C PHE A 265 13.14 9.80 13.01
N TYR A 266 13.93 10.81 13.35
CA TYR A 266 13.86 12.11 12.70
C TYR A 266 14.96 12.12 11.63
N LEU A 267 14.55 12.09 10.35
CA LEU A 267 15.46 12.43 9.26
C LEU A 267 15.70 13.93 9.33
N ARG A 268 16.96 14.31 9.46
CA ARG A 268 17.40 15.69 9.56
C ARG A 268 17.96 16.14 8.23
#